data_AF-A0AAW0BD26-F1
#
_entry.id   AF-A0AAW0BD26-F1
#
_cell.length_a   1.000
_cell.length_b   1.000
_cell.length_c   1.000
_cell.angle_alpha   90.00
_cell.angle_beta   90.00
_cell.angle_gamma   90.00
#
_symmetry.space_group_name_H-M   'P 1'
#
loop_
_entity.id
_entity.type
_entity.pdbx_description
1 polymer ?
#
loop_
_entity_poly.entity_id
_entity_poly.type
_entity_poly.pdbx_seq_one_letter_code
_entity_poly.pdbx_strand_id
1 'polypeptide(L)'
;MAQTNLFSPTIFQYIWDMDVSLATSTFKSFQAHAVSSGFPAEFRGELGILKGTSRGLVTVMFFGSYYGSHATYNETVESFLNALPPPRNDSIIVQGTWIDTIRAAAAGDLETGDAQDMPRDTFYAKSLITDENGVSENAMSGLMEHLSGAGLDIDAFGLLK
;
A
#
# COMPACT_ATOMS: atom_id res chain seq x y z
N MET A 1 34.06 -18.00 -0.62
CA MET A 1 34.01 -16.52 -0.65
C MET A 1 32.68 -16.12 -0.05
N ALA A 2 32.69 -15.52 1.14
CA ALA A 2 31.47 -15.01 1.76
C ALA A 2 31.10 -13.67 1.11
N GLN A 3 29.99 -13.62 0.38
CA GLN A 3 29.35 -12.34 0.05
C GLN A 3 28.75 -11.82 1.35
N THR A 4 29.41 -10.87 1.99
CA THR A 4 28.76 -9.97 2.95
C THR A 4 27.85 -9.03 2.17
N ASN A 5 26.66 -9.49 1.80
CA ASN A 5 25.63 -8.62 1.25
C ASN A 5 25.09 -7.75 2.37
N LEU A 6 25.52 -6.48 2.39
CA LEU A 6 24.95 -5.41 3.23
C LEU A 6 23.56 -4.96 2.74
N PHE A 7 23.03 -5.61 1.70
CA PHE A 7 21.71 -5.37 1.13
C PHE A 7 20.72 -6.41 1.67
N SER A 8 19.82 -5.96 2.55
CA SER A 8 18.68 -6.74 3.03
C SER A 8 17.42 -5.96 2.64
N PRO A 9 16.89 -6.17 1.43
CA PRO A 9 15.67 -5.49 1.01
C PRO A 9 14.54 -5.73 2.01
N THR A 10 13.64 -4.76 2.08
CA THR A 10 12.46 -4.78 2.93
C THR A 10 11.22 -4.67 2.06
N ILE A 11 10.26 -5.57 2.27
CA ILE A 11 8.87 -5.39 1.84
C ILE A 11 8.06 -5.04 3.05
N PHE A 12 7.14 -4.10 2.89
CA PHE A 12 6.26 -3.68 3.94
C PHE A 12 4.84 -3.52 3.43
N GLN A 13 3.89 -3.73 4.33
CA GLN A 13 2.48 -3.47 4.15
C GLN A 13 1.90 -3.13 5.52
N TYR A 14 1.52 -1.88 5.70
CA TYR A 14 0.78 -1.40 6.85
C TYR A 14 -0.69 -1.29 6.46
N ILE A 15 -1.58 -1.86 7.27
CA ILE A 15 -3.01 -1.95 6.98
C ILE A 15 -3.79 -1.26 8.10
N TRP A 16 -4.80 -0.49 7.74
CA TRP A 16 -5.74 0.11 8.66
C TRP A 16 -7.17 -0.09 8.18
N ASP A 17 -8.10 -0.18 9.12
CA ASP A 17 -9.52 0.09 8.85
C ASP A 17 -9.84 1.44 9.46
N MET A 18 -10.26 2.38 8.61
CA MET A 18 -10.46 3.78 8.98
C MET A 18 -11.90 4.19 8.66
N ASP A 19 -12.46 5.11 9.44
CA ASP A 19 -13.67 5.80 9.01
C ASP A 19 -13.38 6.71 7.79
N VAL A 20 -14.44 7.15 7.11
CA VAL A 20 -14.36 7.99 5.91
C VAL A 20 -13.52 9.25 6.13
N SER A 21 -13.65 9.90 7.29
CA SER A 21 -12.94 11.15 7.57
C SER A 21 -11.45 10.90 7.70
N LEU A 22 -11.06 9.90 8.49
CA LEU A 22 -9.65 9.55 8.71
C LEU A 22 -9.00 8.98 7.44
N ALA A 23 -9.73 8.19 6.66
CA ALA A 23 -9.24 7.68 5.36
C ALA A 23 -8.99 8.83 4.37
N THR A 24 -9.89 9.82 4.33
CA THR A 24 -9.74 11.01 3.47
C THR A 24 -8.53 11.84 3.87
N SER A 25 -8.36 12.11 5.17
CA SER A 25 -7.18 12.83 5.65
C SER A 25 -5.89 12.05 5.41
N THR A 26 -5.92 10.72 5.52
CA THR A 26 -4.76 9.86 5.25
C THR A 26 -4.36 9.91 3.77
N PHE A 27 -5.33 9.82 2.86
CA PHE A 27 -5.05 9.96 1.42
C PHE A 27 -4.48 11.35 1.11
N LYS A 28 -5.07 12.42 1.66
CA LYS A 28 -4.56 13.79 1.51
C LYS A 28 -3.11 13.91 2.00
N SER A 29 -2.79 13.36 3.16
CA SER A 29 -1.43 13.33 3.71
C SER A 29 -0.47 12.50 2.85
N PHE A 30 -0.93 11.36 2.31
CA PHE A 30 -0.11 10.55 1.41
C PHE A 30 0.21 11.30 0.12
N GLN A 31 -0.76 12.00 -0.48
CA GLN A 31 -0.52 12.81 -1.67
C GLN A 31 0.55 13.89 -1.41
N ALA A 32 0.45 14.60 -0.27
CA ALA A 32 1.45 15.58 0.13
C ALA A 32 2.83 14.95 0.38
N HIS A 33 2.85 13.75 0.98
CA HIS A 33 4.08 12.98 1.20
C HIS A 33 4.71 12.54 -0.14
N ALA A 34 3.93 11.98 -1.06
CA ALA A 34 4.39 11.44 -2.34
C ALA A 34 4.99 12.51 -3.27
N VAL A 35 4.49 13.74 -3.23
CA VAL A 35 5.05 14.87 -4.01
C VAL A 35 6.19 15.58 -3.29
N SER A 36 6.46 15.24 -2.03
CA SER A 36 7.59 15.81 -1.30
C SER A 36 8.92 15.37 -1.91
N SER A 37 9.88 16.30 -1.96
CA SER A 37 11.24 15.98 -2.39
C SER A 37 11.97 15.19 -1.30
N GLY A 38 12.84 14.26 -1.70
CA GLY A 38 13.82 13.65 -0.78
C GLY A 38 13.64 12.17 -0.51
N PHE A 39 12.79 11.47 -1.26
CA PHE A 39 12.78 10.00 -1.21
C PHE A 39 14.11 9.43 -1.71
N PRO A 40 14.71 8.47 -0.99
CA PRO A 40 15.89 7.77 -1.47
C PRO A 40 15.54 6.95 -2.71
N ALA A 41 16.51 6.79 -3.62
CA ALA A 41 16.31 6.06 -4.88
C ALA A 41 15.93 4.58 -4.66
N GLU A 42 16.19 4.07 -3.47
CA GLU A 42 15.92 2.72 -2.99
C GLU A 42 14.45 2.51 -2.55
N PHE A 43 13.67 3.58 -2.37
CA PHE A 43 12.30 3.50 -1.86
C PHE A 43 11.25 3.48 -2.98
N ARG A 44 10.26 2.60 -2.84
CA ARG A 44 9.02 2.58 -3.63
C ARG A 44 7.86 2.34 -2.67
N GLY A 45 6.84 3.18 -2.73
CA GLY A 45 5.66 3.06 -1.88
C GLY A 45 4.39 3.40 -2.65
N GLU A 46 3.30 2.74 -2.27
CA GLU A 46 1.98 2.88 -2.86
C GLU A 46 0.93 2.95 -1.74
N LEU A 47 -0.17 3.66 -2.01
CA LEU A 47 -1.34 3.69 -1.14
C LEU A 47 -2.48 2.92 -1.80
N GLY A 48 -2.85 1.80 -1.20
CA GLY A 48 -4.04 1.02 -1.55
C GLY A 48 -5.25 1.54 -0.77
N ILE A 49 -6.38 1.71 -1.46
CA ILE A 49 -7.64 2.13 -0.86
C ILE A 49 -8.71 1.15 -1.32
N LEU A 50 -9.21 0.35 -0.39
CA LEU A 50 -10.10 -0.77 -0.64
C LEU A 50 -11.40 -0.60 0.13
N LYS A 51 -12.44 -1.33 -0.29
CA LYS A 51 -13.66 -1.46 0.49
C LYS A 51 -13.32 -1.92 1.92
N GLY A 52 -13.99 -1.35 2.91
CA GLY A 52 -13.71 -1.68 4.31
C GLY A 52 -14.14 -3.10 4.70
N THR A 53 -13.73 -3.50 5.89
CA THR A 53 -14.18 -4.76 6.53
C THR A 53 -15.64 -4.71 6.99
N SER A 54 -16.22 -3.51 7.14
CA SER A 54 -17.63 -3.29 7.46
C SER A 54 -18.14 -1.93 6.96
N ARG A 55 -19.47 -1.75 6.92
CA ARG A 55 -20.12 -0.50 6.53
C ARG A 55 -19.63 0.69 7.36
N GLY A 56 -19.29 1.78 6.69
CA GLY A 56 -18.72 2.99 7.28
C GLY A 56 -17.19 2.97 7.42
N LEU A 57 -16.52 1.86 7.11
CA LEU A 57 -15.07 1.76 7.12
C LEU A 57 -14.49 1.66 5.71
N VAL A 58 -13.24 2.07 5.56
CA VAL A 58 -12.40 1.91 4.38
C VAL A 58 -11.13 1.22 4.82
N THR A 59 -10.69 0.21 4.05
CA THR A 59 -9.39 -0.40 4.29
C THR A 59 -8.33 0.41 3.55
N VAL A 60 -7.38 0.95 4.28
CA VAL A 60 -6.24 1.71 3.75
C VAL A 60 -4.98 0.89 3.94
N MET A 61 -4.15 0.82 2.89
CA MET A 61 -2.90 0.08 2.89
C MET A 61 -1.77 0.98 2.43
N PHE A 62 -0.68 1.07 3.20
CA PHE A 62 0.58 1.66 2.75
C PHE A 62 1.60 0.55 2.61
N PHE A 63 1.99 0.26 1.38
CA PHE A 63 2.83 -0.90 1.08
C PHE A 63 3.89 -0.55 0.04
N GLY A 64 4.93 -1.36 -0.03
CA GLY A 64 6.01 -1.10 -0.96
C GLY A 64 7.28 -1.88 -0.67
N SER A 65 8.35 -1.36 -1.23
CA SER A 65 9.68 -1.97 -1.19
C SER A 65 10.76 -0.96 -0.89
N TYR A 66 11.78 -1.39 -0.14
CA TYR A 66 12.96 -0.60 0.16
C TYR A 66 14.21 -1.44 -0.07
N TYR A 67 15.06 -1.01 -0.98
CA TYR A 67 16.26 -1.74 -1.42
C TYR A 67 17.58 -1.21 -0.81
N GLY A 68 17.48 -0.40 0.26
CA GLY A 68 18.62 0.13 1.00
C GLY A 68 19.01 -0.71 2.22
N SER A 69 19.78 -0.12 3.13
CA SER A 69 20.12 -0.74 4.41
C SER A 69 18.92 -0.72 5.37
N HIS A 70 18.75 -1.75 6.21
CA HIS A 70 17.63 -1.75 7.16
C HIS A 70 17.64 -0.54 8.11
N ALA A 71 18.82 -0.07 8.52
CA ALA A 71 18.95 1.08 9.41
C ALA A 71 18.24 2.34 8.88
N THR A 72 18.21 2.53 7.56
CA THR A 72 17.65 3.71 6.90
C THR A 72 16.20 3.50 6.41
N TYR A 73 15.66 2.28 6.54
CA TYR A 73 14.27 2.00 6.18
C TYR A 73 13.28 2.77 7.07
N ASN A 74 13.44 2.68 8.39
CA ASN A 74 12.53 3.30 9.34
C ASN A 74 12.45 4.82 9.11
N GLU A 75 13.60 5.47 8.98
CA GLU A 75 13.70 6.92 8.69
C GLU A 75 12.92 7.33 7.44
N THR A 76 12.84 6.45 6.43
CA THR A 76 12.15 6.72 5.17
C THR A 76 10.63 6.72 5.34
N VAL A 77 10.07 5.78 6.12
CA VAL A 77 8.61 5.59 6.24
C VAL A 77 8.01 6.26 7.49
N GLU A 78 8.81 6.53 8.51
CA GLU A 78 8.35 7.08 9.80
C GLU A 78 7.60 8.40 9.66
N SER A 79 8.01 9.27 8.75
CA SER A 79 7.36 10.58 8.56
C SER A 79 5.88 10.45 8.21
N PHE A 80 5.51 9.44 7.44
CA PHE A 80 4.12 9.14 7.12
C PHE A 80 3.44 8.35 8.24
N LEU A 81 4.12 7.34 8.79
CA LEU A 81 3.54 6.44 9.80
C LEU A 81 3.25 7.14 11.14
N ASN A 82 4.08 8.09 11.56
CA ASN A 82 3.92 8.81 12.83
C ASN A 82 2.65 9.69 12.88
N ALA A 83 2.05 10.00 11.72
CA ALA A 83 0.81 10.75 11.63
C ALA A 83 -0.44 9.86 11.74
N LEU A 84 -0.28 8.53 11.79
CA LEU A 84 -1.35 7.56 11.71
C LEU A 84 -1.50 6.78 13.03
N PRO A 85 -2.72 6.24 13.32
CA PRO A 85 -2.89 5.32 14.43
C PRO A 85 -2.06 4.03 14.21
N PRO A 86 -1.89 3.22 15.26
CA PRO A 86 -1.27 1.90 15.10
C PRO A 86 -1.97 1.07 14.02
N PRO A 87 -1.22 0.42 13.11
CA PRO A 87 -1.79 -0.41 12.06
C PRO A 87 -2.36 -1.72 12.64
N ARG A 88 -3.16 -2.43 11.84
CA ARG A 88 -3.68 -3.75 12.17
C ARG A 88 -2.55 -4.77 12.39
N ASN A 89 -2.83 -5.78 13.20
CA ASN A 89 -1.87 -6.82 13.57
C ASN A 89 -1.45 -7.74 12.40
N ASP A 90 -2.19 -7.73 11.28
CA ASP A 90 -1.87 -8.47 10.07
C ASP A 90 -1.05 -7.66 9.05
N SER A 91 -0.57 -6.48 9.45
CA SER A 91 0.47 -5.75 8.72
C SER A 91 1.77 -6.56 8.69
N ILE A 92 2.49 -6.53 7.57
CA ILE A 92 3.70 -7.31 7.37
C ILE A 92 4.91 -6.42 7.10
N ILE A 93 6.05 -6.80 7.67
CA ILE A 93 7.36 -6.25 7.32
C ILE A 93 8.29 -7.46 7.18
N VAL A 94 8.75 -7.70 5.97
CA VAL A 94 9.64 -8.81 5.66
C VAL A 94 10.98 -8.26 5.21
N GLN A 95 12.02 -8.69 5.89
CA GLN A 95 13.42 -8.39 5.58
C GLN A 95 14.13 -9.69 5.27
N GLY A 96 15.00 -9.69 4.27
CA GLY A 96 15.77 -10.87 3.97
C GLY A 96 16.52 -10.78 2.66
N THR A 97 16.75 -11.93 2.04
CA THR A 97 17.30 -11.98 0.70
C THR A 97 16.31 -11.42 -0.31
N TRP A 98 16.80 -11.09 -1.51
CA TRP A 98 15.93 -10.65 -2.60
C TRP A 98 14.77 -11.63 -2.84
N ILE A 99 15.01 -12.95 -2.82
CA ILE A 99 13.93 -13.93 -3.03
C ILE A 99 12.92 -13.97 -1.87
N ASP A 100 13.37 -13.75 -0.62
CA ASP A 100 12.45 -13.68 0.53
C ASP A 100 11.50 -12.49 0.39
N THR A 101 12.02 -11.34 -0.06
CA THR A 101 11.20 -10.17 -0.32
C THR A 101 10.24 -10.36 -1.49
N ILE A 102 10.66 -11.00 -2.58
CA ILE A 102 9.74 -11.27 -3.70
C ILE A 102 8.62 -12.24 -3.29
N ARG A 103 8.93 -13.26 -2.48
CA ARG A 103 7.90 -14.14 -1.90
C ARG A 103 6.93 -13.38 -1.02
N ALA A 104 7.40 -12.44 -0.20
CA ALA A 104 6.55 -11.62 0.64
C ALA A 104 5.67 -10.63 -0.14
N ALA A 105 6.16 -10.11 -1.27
CA ALA A 105 5.41 -9.22 -2.14
C ALA A 105 4.38 -9.95 -3.03
N ALA A 106 4.52 -11.26 -3.19
CA ALA A 106 3.62 -12.05 -4.00
C ALA A 106 2.29 -12.26 -3.27
N ALA A 107 1.19 -12.14 -4.02
CA ALA A 107 -0.16 -12.48 -3.54
C ALA A 107 -0.41 -14.01 -3.60
N GLY A 108 0.55 -14.82 -3.16
CA GLY A 108 0.54 -16.27 -3.29
C GLY A 108 1.94 -16.88 -3.34
N ASP A 109 2.02 -18.19 -3.57
CA ASP A 109 3.31 -18.85 -3.82
C ASP A 109 3.85 -18.46 -5.21
N LEU A 110 5.17 -18.49 -5.36
CA LEU A 110 5.86 -18.26 -6.63
C LEU A 110 5.95 -19.55 -7.49
N GLU A 111 5.38 -20.66 -7.02
CA GLU A 111 5.35 -21.92 -7.75
C GLU A 111 4.53 -21.82 -9.05
N THR A 112 5.15 -22.16 -10.18
CA THR A 112 4.53 -22.09 -11.52
C THR A 112 4.07 -23.45 -12.06
N GLY A 113 3.90 -24.45 -11.18
CA GLY A 113 3.52 -25.82 -11.55
C GLY A 113 2.03 -26.01 -11.84
N ASP A 114 1.61 -27.26 -12.12
CA ASP A 114 0.26 -27.62 -12.60
C ASP A 114 -0.89 -27.45 -11.58
N ALA A 115 -0.70 -26.82 -10.42
CA ALA A 115 -1.79 -26.59 -9.47
C ALA A 115 -1.53 -25.44 -8.50
N GLN A 116 -1.75 -24.22 -8.96
CA GLN A 116 -2.46 -23.19 -8.21
C GLN A 116 -3.04 -22.22 -9.23
N ASP A 117 -4.20 -22.57 -9.81
CA ASP A 117 -4.99 -21.60 -10.56
C ASP A 117 -5.26 -20.43 -9.62
N MET A 118 -4.55 -19.31 -9.80
CA MET A 118 -4.91 -18.07 -9.12
C MET A 118 -6.39 -17.78 -9.44
N PRO A 119 -7.16 -17.24 -8.49
CA PRO A 119 -8.54 -16.86 -8.73
C PRO A 119 -8.66 -16.08 -10.04
N ARG A 120 -9.52 -16.56 -10.95
CA ARG A 120 -9.78 -15.90 -12.23
C ARG A 120 -10.97 -15.00 -12.08
N ASP A 121 -10.72 -13.73 -11.77
CA ASP A 121 -11.75 -12.72 -11.69
C ASP A 121 -11.89 -11.97 -13.03
N THR A 122 -13.14 -11.66 -13.40
CA THR A 122 -13.39 -10.70 -14.47
C THR A 122 -13.30 -9.30 -13.89
N PHE A 123 -12.32 -8.51 -14.32
CA PHE A 123 -12.13 -7.16 -13.82
C PHE A 123 -12.05 -6.13 -14.96
N TYR A 124 -12.36 -4.89 -14.60
CA TYR A 124 -12.16 -3.72 -15.45
C TYR A 124 -11.26 -2.74 -14.70
N ALA A 125 -10.20 -2.30 -15.36
CA ALA A 125 -9.27 -1.33 -14.80
C ALA A 125 -9.25 -0.06 -15.64
N LYS A 126 -9.13 1.08 -14.97
CA LYS A 126 -8.85 2.39 -15.58
C LYS A 126 -7.75 3.06 -14.77
N SER A 127 -6.87 3.80 -15.44
CA SER A 127 -5.81 4.57 -14.80
C SER A 127 -5.96 6.05 -15.13
N LEU A 128 -5.67 6.91 -14.16
CA LEU A 128 -5.60 8.35 -14.31
C LEU A 128 -4.25 8.83 -13.81
N ILE A 129 -3.72 9.88 -14.42
CA ILE A 129 -2.55 10.60 -13.95
C ILE A 129 -3.06 11.97 -13.51
N THR A 130 -2.75 12.37 -12.28
CA THR A 130 -3.09 13.70 -11.77
C THR A 130 -2.02 14.71 -12.17
N ASP A 131 -2.40 15.98 -12.24
CA ASP A 131 -1.44 17.07 -12.35
C ASP A 131 -0.80 17.36 -10.97
N GLU A 132 -0.01 18.42 -10.91
CA GLU A 132 0.64 18.91 -9.68
C GLU A 132 -0.33 19.33 -8.56
N ASN A 133 -1.61 19.57 -8.88
CA ASN A 133 -2.62 19.89 -7.88
C ASN A 133 -3.18 18.63 -7.21
N GLY A 134 -2.94 17.45 -7.81
CA GLY A 134 -3.38 16.17 -7.29
C GLY A 134 -4.91 15.99 -7.31
N VAL A 135 -5.38 15.03 -6.54
CA VAL A 135 -6.81 14.78 -6.32
C VAL A 135 -7.36 15.79 -5.31
N SER A 136 -8.52 16.40 -5.62
CA SER A 136 -9.21 17.29 -4.69
C SER A 136 -9.77 16.55 -3.48
N GLU A 137 -9.89 17.22 -2.34
CA GLU A 137 -10.43 16.64 -1.10
C GLU A 137 -11.85 16.10 -1.26
N ASN A 138 -12.71 16.80 -2.02
CA ASN A 138 -14.06 16.34 -2.31
C ASN A 138 -14.06 15.02 -3.10
N ALA A 139 -13.15 14.87 -4.07
CA ALA A 139 -13.02 13.62 -4.83
C ALA A 139 -12.46 12.48 -3.97
N MET A 140 -11.51 12.77 -3.09
CA MET A 140 -11.00 11.81 -2.11
C MET A 140 -12.12 11.34 -1.17
N SER A 141 -12.86 12.27 -0.55
CA SER A 141 -13.99 11.96 0.33
C SER A 141 -15.07 11.15 -0.39
N GLY A 142 -15.44 11.56 -1.61
CA GLY A 142 -16.44 10.83 -2.41
C GLY A 142 -16.02 9.39 -2.72
N LEU A 143 -14.72 9.14 -2.95
CA LEU A 143 -14.20 7.78 -3.10
C LEU A 143 -14.33 6.97 -1.79
N MET A 144 -13.98 7.56 -0.65
CA MET A 144 -14.09 6.90 0.67
C MET A 144 -15.55 6.59 1.04
N GLU A 145 -16.47 7.50 0.78
CA GLU A 145 -17.91 7.31 0.97
C GLU A 145 -18.44 6.18 0.08
N HIS A 146 -17.98 6.14 -1.18
CA HIS A 146 -18.33 5.04 -2.07
C HIS A 146 -17.82 3.71 -1.51
N LEU A 147 -16.53 3.59 -1.19
CA LEU A 147 -15.90 2.34 -0.73
C LEU A 147 -16.42 1.86 0.63
N SER A 148 -16.83 2.76 1.53
CA SER A 148 -17.40 2.42 2.83
C SER A 148 -18.91 2.12 2.82
N GLY A 149 -19.57 2.44 1.70
CA GLY A 149 -21.01 2.28 1.50
C GLY A 149 -21.32 1.32 0.36
N ALA A 150 -21.70 1.88 -0.80
CA ALA A 150 -22.12 1.11 -1.97
C ALA A 150 -21.04 0.17 -2.52
N GLY A 151 -19.77 0.53 -2.33
CA GLY A 151 -18.59 -0.25 -2.73
C GLY A 151 -18.47 -1.58 -1.99
N LEU A 152 -19.10 -1.73 -0.82
CA LEU A 152 -19.12 -3.01 -0.09
C LEU A 152 -19.99 -4.05 -0.76
N ASP A 153 -21.02 -3.60 -1.47
CA ASP A 153 -22.04 -4.43 -2.10
C ASP A 153 -21.63 -4.84 -3.55
N ILE A 154 -20.42 -4.46 -3.99
CA ILE A 154 -19.83 -4.82 -5.30
C ILE A 154 -18.48 -5.54 -5.10
N ASP A 155 -18.15 -6.44 -6.03
CA ASP A 155 -16.91 -7.25 -5.99
C ASP A 155 -15.68 -6.52 -6.58
N ALA A 156 -15.70 -5.19 -6.71
CA ALA A 156 -14.68 -4.44 -7.45
C ALA A 156 -13.55 -3.88 -6.55
N PHE A 157 -12.29 -4.13 -6.95
CA PHE A 157 -11.07 -3.55 -6.37
C PHE A 157 -10.77 -2.16 -6.95
N GLY A 158 -10.28 -1.24 -6.09
CA GLY A 158 -9.66 0.02 -6.50
C GLY A 158 -8.17 0.02 -6.15
N LEU A 159 -7.30 0.31 -7.12
CA LEU A 159 -5.88 0.60 -6.88
C LEU A 159 -5.58 1.98 -7.46
N LEU A 160 -5.01 2.86 -6.66
CA LEU A 160 -4.46 4.15 -7.10
C LEU A 160 -2.94 3.97 -7.22
N LYS A 161 -2.42 4.24 -8.42
CA LYS A 161 -0.98 4.21 -8.71
C LYS A 161 -0.46 5.63 -8.84
#